data_AF-A0A9D6TEN2-F1
#
_entry.id   AF-A0A9D6TEN2-F1
#
_cell.length_a   1.000
_cell.length_b   1.000
_cell.length_c   1.000
_cell.angle_alpha   90.00
_cell.angle_beta   90.00
_cell.angle_gamma   90.00
#
_symmetry.space_group_name_H-M   'P 1'
#
loop_
_entity.id
_entity.type
_entity.pdbx_description
1 polymer ?
#
loop_
_entity_poly.entity_id
_entity_poly.type
_entity_poly.pdbx_seq_one_letter_code
_entity_poly.pdbx_strand_id
1 'polypeptide(L)'
;MKIYFLADDLSGALDAAAAFHHAGRRVRVVLSVAEWTAADENEVVGVTTETRNAPPAVAAAAVERVLARGRAQGARLVYKKIDSTLRGPVAAELAALAAALPEAT
;
A
#
# COMPACT_ATOMS: atom_id res chain seq x y z
N MET A 1 0.56 16.19 6.93
CA MET A 1 0.08 14.80 7.18
C MET A 1 0.88 13.80 6.34
N LYS A 2 1.45 12.76 6.96
CA LYS A 2 2.14 11.68 6.25
C LYS A 2 1.14 10.72 5.61
N ILE A 3 1.35 10.37 4.35
CA ILE A 3 0.44 9.48 3.60
C ILE A 3 1.21 8.39 2.87
N TYR A 4 0.54 7.27 2.64
CA TYR A 4 1.07 6.17 1.85
C TYR A 4 -0.02 5.50 1.02
N PHE A 5 0.41 4.81 -0.03
CA PHE A 5 -0.42 3.88 -0.78
C PHE A 5 0.24 2.52 -0.80
N LEU A 6 -0.54 1.48 -1.10
CA LEU A 6 -0.01 0.13 -1.26
C LEU A 6 -0.53 -0.53 -2.54
N ALA A 7 0.26 -1.40 -3.13
CA ALA A 7 -0.04 -2.10 -4.39
C ALA A 7 0.26 -3.59 -4.25
N ASP A 8 -0.48 -4.42 -4.98
CA ASP A 8 -0.27 -5.88 -5.03
C ASP A 8 0.96 -6.29 -5.86
N ASP A 9 1.46 -5.40 -6.74
CA ASP A 9 2.66 -5.59 -7.54
C ASP A 9 3.44 -4.28 -7.78
N LEU A 10 4.68 -4.42 -8.27
CA LEU A 10 5.59 -3.31 -8.54
C LEU A 10 5.13 -2.44 -9.71
N SER A 11 4.59 -3.04 -10.79
CA SER A 11 4.12 -2.25 -11.94
C SER A 11 2.95 -1.34 -11.55
N GLY A 12 1.98 -1.85 -10.80
CA GLY A 12 0.89 -1.05 -10.25
C GLY A 12 1.37 -0.01 -9.23
N ALA A 13 2.41 -0.32 -8.44
CA ALA A 13 3.01 0.65 -7.53
C ALA A 13 3.65 1.84 -8.28
N LEU A 14 4.38 1.57 -9.36
CA LEU A 14 5.06 2.58 -10.17
C LEU A 14 4.06 3.44 -10.97
N ASP A 15 3.00 2.84 -11.49
CA ASP A 15 1.88 3.55 -12.14
C ASP A 15 1.21 4.55 -11.18
N ALA A 16 0.84 4.10 -9.98
CA ALA A 16 0.30 4.97 -8.96
C ALA A 16 1.30 6.05 -8.53
N ALA A 17 2.58 5.70 -8.39
CA ALA A 17 3.63 6.67 -8.04
C ALA A 17 3.75 7.80 -9.07
N ALA A 18 3.66 7.49 -10.37
CA ALA A 18 3.68 8.48 -11.44
C ALA A 18 2.51 9.47 -11.31
N ALA A 19 1.30 8.98 -10.98
CA ALA A 19 0.14 9.84 -10.75
C ALA A 19 0.32 10.78 -9.53
N PHE A 20 0.82 10.25 -8.40
CA PHE A 20 1.15 11.09 -7.24
C PHE A 20 2.23 12.14 -7.57
N HIS A 21 3.25 11.75 -8.33
CA HIS A 21 4.31 12.65 -8.74
C HIS A 21 3.79 13.77 -9.65
N HIS A 22 2.95 13.43 -10.62
CA HIS A 22 2.29 14.41 -11.50
C HIS A 22 1.42 15.40 -10.71
N ALA A 23 0.84 14.97 -9.58
CA ALA A 23 0.11 15.82 -8.64
C ALA A 23 1.02 16.66 -7.71
N GLY A 24 2.32 16.76 -8.00
CA GLY A 24 3.27 17.61 -7.27
C GLY A 24 3.83 17.00 -5.98
N ARG A 25 3.67 15.69 -5.76
CA ARG A 25 4.25 15.01 -4.59
C ARG A 25 5.64 14.46 -4.88
N ARG A 26 6.51 14.45 -3.86
CA ARG A 26 7.70 13.59 -3.86
C ARG A 26 7.24 12.16 -3.56
N VAL A 27 7.69 11.17 -4.30
CA VAL A 27 7.23 9.78 -4.13
C VAL A 27 8.42 8.85 -4.01
N ARG A 28 8.34 7.91 -3.07
CA ARG A 28 9.30 6.81 -2.91
C ARG A 28 8.53 5.49 -2.91
N VAL A 29 8.91 4.57 -3.79
CA VAL A 29 8.40 3.20 -3.79
C VAL A 29 9.36 2.32 -2.98
N VAL A 30 8.82 1.57 -2.02
CA VAL A 30 9.57 0.61 -1.20
C VAL A 30 9.20 -0.81 -1.61
N LEU A 31 10.20 -1.67 -1.74
CA LEU A 31 10.05 -3.04 -2.25
C LEU A 31 9.72 -4.04 -1.13
N SER A 32 9.99 -3.64 0.11
CA SER A 32 9.64 -4.40 1.31
C SER A 32 9.21 -3.47 2.44
N VAL A 33 8.27 -3.93 3.26
CA VAL A 33 7.87 -3.25 4.51
C VAL A 33 9.05 -3.00 5.44
N ALA A 34 10.07 -3.87 5.43
CA ALA A 34 11.26 -3.72 6.25
C ALA A 34 12.09 -2.49 5.85
N GLU A 35 12.02 -2.08 4.58
CA GLU A 35 12.76 -0.94 4.03
C GLU A 35 12.00 0.38 4.17
N TRP A 36 10.76 0.33 4.66
CA TRP A 36 9.94 1.52 4.85
C TRP A 36 10.48 2.37 6.01
N THR A 37 11.35 3.32 5.71
CA THR A 37 11.84 4.35 6.65
C THR A 37 10.91 5.57 6.72
N ALA A 38 11.05 6.37 7.78
CA ALA A 38 10.24 7.56 8.00
C ALA A 38 10.28 8.52 6.78
N ALA A 39 9.13 9.12 6.48
CA ALA A 39 8.95 10.13 5.44
C ALA A 39 8.49 11.46 6.08
N ASP A 40 8.82 12.58 5.44
CA ASP A 40 8.25 13.89 5.78
C ASP A 40 6.85 14.06 5.18
N GLU A 41 6.24 15.24 5.37
CA GLU A 41 4.86 15.49 4.90
C GLU A 41 4.74 15.76 3.39
N ASN A 42 5.85 16.02 2.71
CA ASN A 42 5.91 16.30 1.28
C ASN A 42 6.16 15.02 0.47
N GLU A 43 6.41 13.90 1.14
CA GLU A 43 6.70 12.61 0.55
C GLU A 43 5.56 11.60 0.74
N VAL A 44 5.19 10.94 -0.36
CA VAL A 44 4.27 9.81 -0.38
C VAL A 44 5.08 8.52 -0.49
N VAL A 45 4.83 7.58 0.42
CA VAL A 45 5.43 6.25 0.34
C VAL A 45 4.48 5.31 -0.40
N GLY A 46 4.95 4.70 -1.48
CA GLY A 46 4.28 3.58 -2.14
C GLY A 46 4.87 2.26 -1.69
N VAL A 47 4.06 1.30 -1.27
CA VAL A 47 4.54 -0.02 -0.82
C VAL A 47 4.03 -1.09 -1.78
N THR A 48 4.89 -1.84 -2.44
CA THR A 48 4.47 -3.09 -3.10
C THR A 48 4.49 -4.25 -2.11
N THR A 49 3.48 -5.11 -2.16
CA THR A 49 3.44 -6.36 -1.41
C THR A 49 3.93 -7.56 -2.23
N GLU A 50 4.06 -7.44 -3.55
CA GLU A 50 4.40 -8.54 -4.48
C GLU A 50 3.55 -9.81 -4.26
N THR A 51 2.25 -9.63 -3.97
CA THR A 51 1.33 -10.69 -3.54
C THR A 51 0.34 -11.13 -4.59
N ARG A 52 0.38 -10.58 -5.81
CA ARG A 52 -0.55 -10.94 -6.89
C ARG A 52 -0.64 -12.45 -7.14
N ASN A 53 0.49 -13.15 -7.07
CA ASN A 53 0.56 -14.60 -7.30
C ASN A 53 0.70 -15.40 -6.00
N ALA A 54 0.55 -14.75 -4.84
CA ALA A 54 0.69 -15.38 -3.54
C ALA A 54 -0.62 -16.06 -3.10
N PRO A 55 -0.53 -17.07 -2.21
CA PRO A 55 -1.72 -17.60 -1.55
C PRO A 55 -2.48 -16.51 -0.77
N PRO A 56 -3.83 -16.58 -0.68
CA PRO A 56 -4.63 -15.55 -0.02
C PRO A 56 -4.21 -15.19 1.41
N ALA A 57 -3.82 -16.18 2.22
CA ALA A 57 -3.34 -15.95 3.58
C ALA A 57 -2.02 -15.16 3.63
N VAL A 58 -1.12 -15.40 2.67
CA VAL A 58 0.16 -14.67 2.57
C VAL A 58 -0.09 -13.21 2.18
N ALA A 59 -1.03 -12.99 1.26
CA ALA A 59 -1.41 -11.65 0.82
C ALA A 59 -2.09 -10.83 1.93
N ALA A 60 -3.05 -11.42 2.64
CA ALA A 60 -3.68 -10.79 3.80
C ALA A 60 -2.64 -10.41 4.87
N ALA A 61 -1.74 -11.33 5.23
CA ALA A 61 -0.68 -11.05 6.21
C ALA A 61 0.30 -9.97 5.74
N ALA A 62 0.58 -9.87 4.44
CA ALA A 62 1.39 -8.79 3.90
C ALA A 62 0.72 -7.43 4.07
N VAL A 63 -0.58 -7.34 3.73
CA VAL A 63 -1.38 -6.12 3.95
C VAL A 63 -1.38 -5.71 5.42
N GLU A 64 -1.60 -6.64 6.34
CA GLU A 64 -1.56 -6.37 7.78
C GLU A 64 -0.21 -5.78 8.24
N ARG A 65 0.91 -6.33 7.74
CA ARG A 65 2.26 -5.81 8.03
C ARG A 65 2.44 -4.39 7.50
N VAL A 66 1.97 -4.10 6.29
CA VAL A 66 2.02 -2.76 5.70
C VAL A 66 1.22 -1.78 6.56
N LEU A 67 -0.01 -2.14 6.95
CA LEU A 67 -0.88 -1.31 7.78
C LEU A 67 -0.27 -1.03 9.16
N ALA A 68 0.29 -2.06 9.80
CA ALA A 68 0.98 -1.91 11.08
C ALA A 68 2.19 -0.97 10.97
N ARG A 69 2.98 -1.09 9.90
CA ARG A 69 4.11 -0.19 9.64
C ARG A 69 3.63 1.24 9.40
N GLY A 70 2.58 1.44 8.60
CA GLY A 70 2.00 2.76 8.36
C GLY A 70 1.52 3.45 9.64
N ARG A 71 0.81 2.70 10.50
CA ARG A 71 0.40 3.19 11.84
C ARG A 71 1.60 3.58 12.70
N ALA A 72 2.64 2.75 12.74
CA ALA A 72 3.86 3.05 13.50
C ALA A 72 4.61 4.30 12.99
N GLN A 73 4.46 4.65 11.71
CA GLN A 73 5.04 5.86 11.12
C GLN A 73 4.16 7.11 11.31
N GLY A 74 2.96 6.97 11.89
CA GLY A 74 1.95 8.03 11.92
C GLY A 74 1.44 8.40 10.52
N ALA A 75 1.48 7.46 9.58
CA ALA A 75 1.07 7.67 8.20
C ALA A 75 -0.33 7.11 7.94
N ARG A 76 -1.12 7.80 7.11
CA ARG A 76 -2.47 7.40 6.72
C ARG A 76 -2.46 6.68 5.36
N LEU A 77 -3.13 5.53 5.27
CA LEU A 77 -3.38 4.87 3.99
C LEU A 77 -4.39 5.71 3.20
N VAL A 78 -4.03 6.12 1.99
CA VAL A 78 -4.93 6.89 1.10
C VAL A 78 -5.39 6.10 -0.12
N TYR A 79 -4.68 5.05 -0.49
CA TYR A 79 -4.98 4.32 -1.71
C TYR A 79 -4.46 2.88 -1.68
N LYS A 80 -5.30 1.93 -2.09
CA LYS A 80 -4.92 0.56 -2.41
C LYS A 80 -5.02 0.38 -3.93
N LYS A 81 -3.90 0.14 -4.59
CA LYS A 81 -3.86 -0.30 -5.98
C LYS A 81 -4.07 -1.81 -6.03
N ILE A 82 -4.98 -2.23 -6.89
CA ILE A 82 -5.21 -3.62 -7.29
C ILE A 82 -5.09 -3.74 -8.82
N ASP A 83 -4.99 -4.96 -9.31
CA ASP A 83 -5.07 -5.26 -10.74
C ASP A 83 -6.44 -4.89 -11.32
N SER A 84 -6.45 -4.28 -12.52
CA SER A 84 -7.69 -3.81 -13.17
C SER A 84 -8.58 -4.93 -13.67
N THR A 85 -8.03 -6.12 -13.90
CA THR A 85 -8.79 -7.33 -14.26
C THR A 85 -8.99 -8.26 -13.07
N LEU A 86 -8.75 -7.75 -11.84
CA LEU A 86 -8.98 -8.45 -10.57
C LEU A 86 -8.13 -9.72 -10.38
N ARG A 87 -6.94 -9.81 -10.99
CA ARG A 87 -6.02 -10.92 -10.75
C ARG A 87 -5.46 -10.87 -9.32
N GLY A 88 -5.26 -12.06 -8.77
CA GLY A 88 -4.67 -12.27 -7.45
C GLY A 88 -5.68 -12.32 -6.30
N PRO A 89 -5.22 -12.42 -5.05
CA PRO A 89 -6.06 -12.63 -3.87
C PRO A 89 -6.78 -11.35 -3.38
N VAL A 90 -7.43 -10.63 -4.30
CA VAL A 90 -8.05 -9.32 -4.05
C VAL A 90 -8.98 -9.34 -2.84
N ALA A 91 -9.88 -10.34 -2.75
CA ALA A 91 -10.82 -10.43 -1.64
C ALA A 91 -10.13 -10.57 -0.26
N ALA A 92 -9.04 -11.33 -0.18
CA ALA A 92 -8.31 -11.51 1.08
C ALA A 92 -7.57 -10.23 1.50
N GLU A 93 -6.97 -9.52 0.55
CA GLU A 93 -6.32 -8.23 0.81
C GLU A 93 -7.32 -7.16 1.26
N LEU A 94 -8.48 -7.08 0.59
CA LEU A 94 -9.53 -6.12 0.96
C LEU A 94 -10.19 -6.47 2.30
N ALA A 95 -10.36 -7.76 2.62
CA ALA A 95 -10.85 -8.18 3.93
C ALA A 95 -9.88 -7.78 5.05
N ALA A 96 -8.56 -7.95 4.85
CA ALA A 96 -7.54 -7.49 5.79
C ALA A 96 -7.54 -5.96 5.97
N LEU A 97 -7.77 -5.20 4.90
CA LEU A 97 -7.97 -3.75 4.97
C LEU A 97 -9.21 -3.39 5.80
N ALA A 98 -10.35 -4.00 5.49
CA ALA A 98 -11.63 -3.71 6.15
C ALA A 98 -11.59 -4.04 7.65
N ALA A 99 -10.92 -5.13 8.04
CA ALA A 99 -10.77 -5.50 9.44
C ALA A 99 -9.90 -4.52 10.25
N ALA A 100 -9.00 -3.80 9.57
CA ALA A 100 -7.97 -2.98 10.22
C ALA A 100 -8.22 -1.46 10.10
N LEU A 101 -9.14 -1.04 9.23
CA LEU A 101 -9.55 0.35 9.06
C LEU A 101 -10.89 0.58 9.76
N PRO A 102 -11.06 1.69 10.49
CA PRO A 102 -12.37 2.03 11.05
C PRO A 102 -13.39 2.24 9.91
N GLU A 103 -14.67 1.94 10.18
CA GLU A 103 -15.74 2.30 9.25
C GLU A 103 -15.68 3.81 8.98
N ALA A 104 -15.83 4.18 7.70
CA ALA A 104 -15.92 5.57 7.32
C ALA A 104 -17.22 6.13 7.91
N THR A 105 -17.08 6.94 8.96
CA THR A 105 -18.20 7.68 9.57
C THR A 105 -18.51 8.92 8.76
#